data_AF-A0A922Z210-F1
#
_entry.id   AF-A0A922Z210-F1
#
_cell.length_a   1.000
_cell.length_b   1.000
_cell.length_c   1.000
_cell.angle_alpha   90.00
_cell.angle_beta   90.00
_cell.angle_gamma   90.00
#
_symmetry.space_group_name_H-M   'P 1'
#
loop_
_entity.id
_entity.type
_entity.pdbx_description
1 polymer ?
#
loop_
_entity_poly.entity_id
_entity_poly.type
_entity_poly.pdbx_seq_one_letter_code
_entity_poly.pdbx_strand_id
1 'polypeptide(L)'
;ALRALADQASLDLGRELDAFDERTGFLAVRGVDVGAIGFQAAFARNLDYYTGFIFELHDTGRGDGKPVAGGGRYDQVLGRLGAAAPIPAVGASIWLERLAGDAA
;
A
#
# COMPACT_ATOMS: atom_id res chain seq x y z
N ALA A 1 5.50 -13.57 -13.66
CA ALA A 1 4.49 -13.00 -14.59
C ALA A 1 4.72 -11.51 -14.83
N LEU A 2 4.68 -10.66 -13.79
CA LEU A 2 4.84 -9.20 -13.95
C LEU A 2 6.19 -8.76 -14.58
N ARG A 3 7.32 -9.39 -14.20
CA ARG A 3 8.62 -9.11 -14.83
C ARG A 3 8.60 -9.41 -16.33
N ALA A 4 8.12 -10.58 -16.72
CA ALA A 4 7.98 -10.94 -18.13
C ALA A 4 7.04 -9.99 -18.90
N LEU A 5 5.96 -9.50 -18.27
CA LEU A 5 5.07 -8.49 -18.86
C LEU A 5 5.79 -7.15 -19.05
N ALA A 6 6.60 -6.72 -18.07
CA ALA A 6 7.42 -5.50 -18.17
C ALA A 6 8.42 -5.61 -19.31
N ASP A 7 9.12 -6.75 -19.43
CA ASP A 7 10.07 -7.02 -20.51
C ASP A 7 9.39 -6.98 -21.89
N GLN A 8 8.23 -7.63 -22.03
CA GLN A 8 7.44 -7.63 -23.27
C GLN A 8 6.95 -6.23 -23.64
N ALA A 9 6.59 -5.42 -22.66
CA ALA A 9 6.16 -4.04 -22.85
C ALA A 9 7.32 -3.05 -22.99
N SER A 10 8.58 -3.50 -22.87
CA SER A 10 9.77 -2.63 -22.82
C SER A 10 9.67 -1.53 -21.75
N LEU A 11 9.11 -1.88 -20.59
CA LEU A 11 8.98 -0.99 -19.43
C LEU A 11 10.07 -1.31 -18.40
N ASP A 12 10.82 -0.29 -17.96
CA ASP A 12 11.74 -0.43 -16.84
C ASP A 12 10.98 -0.33 -15.52
N LEU A 13 10.68 -1.49 -14.94
CA LEU A 13 9.99 -1.63 -13.65
C LEU A 13 10.83 -2.43 -12.65
N GLY A 14 12.12 -2.66 -12.91
CA GLY A 14 12.95 -3.59 -12.14
C GLY A 14 12.97 -3.24 -10.66
N ARG A 15 13.28 -1.98 -10.35
CA ARG A 15 13.38 -1.47 -8.97
C ARG A 15 12.06 -1.58 -8.19
N GLU A 16 10.94 -1.33 -8.86
CA GLU A 16 9.59 -1.32 -8.29
C GLU A 16 9.13 -2.75 -8.01
N LEU A 17 9.47 -3.69 -8.91
CA LEU A 17 9.21 -5.11 -8.74
C LEU A 17 10.10 -5.71 -7.64
N ASP A 18 11.38 -5.31 -7.56
CA ASP A 18 12.27 -5.71 -6.47
C ASP A 18 11.73 -5.23 -5.11
N ALA A 19 11.33 -3.96 -5.02
CA ALA A 19 10.73 -3.43 -3.79
C ALA A 19 9.38 -4.07 -3.44
N PHE A 20 8.61 -4.55 -4.42
CA PHE A 20 7.39 -5.32 -4.21
C PHE A 20 7.70 -6.72 -3.65
N ASP A 21 8.67 -7.40 -4.26
CA ASP A 21 9.12 -8.75 -3.85
C ASP A 21 9.71 -8.72 -2.43
N GLU A 22 10.57 -7.75 -2.12
CA GLU A 22 11.13 -7.57 -0.77
C GLU A 22 10.01 -7.34 0.26
N ARG A 23 9.07 -6.44 -0.01
CA ARG A 23 7.98 -6.12 0.92
C ARG A 23 7.10 -7.34 1.19
N THR A 24 6.68 -8.05 0.13
CA THR A 24 5.86 -9.26 0.27
C THR A 24 6.63 -10.39 0.97
N GLY A 25 7.93 -10.54 0.71
CA GLY A 25 8.81 -11.45 1.44
C GLY A 25 8.85 -11.16 2.95
N PHE A 26 9.05 -9.90 3.34
CA PHE A 26 9.02 -9.52 4.76
C PHE A 26 7.66 -9.76 5.43
N LEU A 27 6.55 -9.52 4.71
CA LEU A 27 5.21 -9.83 5.19
C LEU A 27 5.03 -11.34 5.42
N ALA A 28 5.44 -12.16 4.46
CA ALA A 28 5.35 -13.63 4.56
C ALA A 28 6.16 -14.18 5.74
N VAL A 29 7.39 -13.70 5.95
CA VAL A 29 8.24 -14.10 7.10
C VAL A 29 7.62 -13.72 8.43
N ARG A 30 6.74 -12.70 8.47
CA ARG A 30 5.97 -12.29 9.65
C ARG A 30 4.63 -13.03 9.80
N GLY A 31 4.36 -14.02 8.94
CA GLY A 31 3.15 -14.84 8.99
C GLY A 31 1.92 -14.20 8.34
N VAL A 32 2.09 -13.14 7.56
CA VAL A 32 1.00 -12.58 6.75
C VAL A 32 0.78 -13.46 5.53
N ASP A 33 -0.45 -13.89 5.29
CA ASP A 33 -0.82 -14.60 4.07
C ASP A 33 -0.82 -13.64 2.87
N VAL A 34 0.27 -13.65 2.11
CA VAL A 34 0.41 -12.84 0.89
C VAL A 34 -0.55 -13.29 -0.21
N GLY A 35 -1.00 -14.56 -0.20
CA GLY A 35 -1.97 -15.07 -1.17
C GLY A 35 -3.35 -14.43 -1.03
N ALA A 36 -3.68 -13.91 0.16
CA ALA A 36 -4.90 -13.15 0.42
C ALA A 36 -4.79 -11.66 -0.01
N ILE A 37 -3.60 -11.19 -0.42
CA ILE A 37 -3.39 -9.78 -0.82
C ILE A 37 -3.68 -9.63 -2.31
N GLY A 38 -4.74 -8.88 -2.63
CA GLY A 38 -5.02 -8.45 -4.00
C GLY A 38 -4.09 -7.33 -4.47
N PHE A 39 -3.51 -7.47 -5.66
CA PHE A 39 -2.79 -6.38 -6.34
C PHE A 39 -3.70 -5.70 -7.37
N GLN A 40 -3.71 -4.37 -7.40
CA GLN A 40 -4.46 -3.61 -8.40
C GLN A 40 -3.62 -2.45 -8.95
N ALA A 41 -3.24 -2.53 -10.23
CA ALA A 41 -2.43 -1.52 -10.89
C ALA A 41 -3.17 -0.17 -11.06
N ALA A 42 -4.50 -0.20 -11.18
CA ALA A 42 -5.35 1.00 -11.30
C ALA A 42 -5.69 1.64 -9.95
N PHE A 43 -5.20 1.07 -8.84
CA PHE A 43 -5.47 1.62 -7.52
C PHE A 43 -4.65 2.88 -7.30
N ALA A 44 -5.36 3.98 -7.07
CA ALA A 44 -4.79 5.26 -6.68
C ALA A 44 -5.65 5.84 -5.55
N ARG A 45 -5.03 6.62 -4.67
CA ARG A 45 -5.74 7.36 -3.62
C ARG A 45 -5.91 8.82 -4.02
N ASN A 46 -6.94 9.46 -3.48
CA ASN A 46 -7.24 10.88 -3.72
C ASN A 46 -6.20 11.87 -3.15
N LEU A 47 -5.09 11.38 -2.60
CA LEU A 47 -4.06 12.17 -1.94
C LEU A 47 -2.75 12.04 -2.72
N ASP A 48 -2.24 13.15 -3.21
CA ASP A 48 -1.08 13.26 -4.09
C ASP A 48 0.27 13.11 -3.36
N TYR A 49 0.25 13.00 -2.03
CA TYR A 49 1.46 12.95 -1.21
C TYR A 49 2.14 11.58 -1.18
N TYR A 50 1.48 10.52 -1.65
CA TYR A 50 2.06 9.18 -1.67
C TYR A 50 3.15 9.07 -2.73
N THR A 51 4.31 8.55 -2.34
CA THR A 51 5.52 8.49 -3.18
C THR A 51 5.95 7.06 -3.49
N GLY A 52 5.19 6.08 -3.02
CA GLY A 52 5.51 4.67 -3.22
C GLY A 52 4.26 3.80 -3.08
N PHE A 53 4.41 2.61 -2.50
CA PHE A 53 3.29 1.70 -2.34
C PHE A 53 2.18 2.30 -1.48
N ILE A 54 0.96 1.98 -1.86
CA ILE A 54 -0.28 2.31 -1.14
C ILE A 54 -1.07 1.02 -0.93
N PHE A 55 -1.91 1.02 0.10
CA PHE A 55 -2.72 -0.14 0.44
C PHE A 55 -4.03 0.26 1.11
N GLU A 56 -4.96 -0.69 1.09
CA GLU A 56 -6.17 -0.69 1.87
C GLU A 56 -6.34 -2.06 2.53
N LEU A 57 -6.91 -2.06 3.73
CA LEU A 57 -7.42 -3.26 4.37
C LEU A 57 -8.93 -3.25 4.29
N HIS A 58 -9.47 -4.38 3.87
CA HIS A 58 -10.90 -4.63 3.71
C HIS A 58 -11.32 -5.74 4.66
N ASP A 59 -12.48 -5.59 5.27
CA ASP A 59 -13.12 -6.67 6.03
C ASP A 59 -14.02 -7.46 5.08
N THR A 60 -13.69 -8.73 4.85
CA THR A 60 -14.45 -9.62 3.96
C THR A 60 -15.85 -9.93 4.48
N GLY A 61 -16.13 -9.69 5.76
CA GLY A 61 -17.47 -9.81 6.34
C GLY A 61 -18.39 -8.63 6.02
N ARG A 62 -17.84 -7.50 5.55
CA ARG A 62 -18.62 -6.31 5.19
C ARG A 62 -19.07 -6.36 3.74
N GLY A 63 -20.37 -6.16 3.52
CA GLY A 63 -20.95 -6.09 2.17
C GLY A 63 -20.81 -4.72 1.48
N ASP A 64 -20.37 -3.67 2.18
CA ASP A 64 -20.29 -2.31 1.64
C ASP A 64 -19.03 -2.05 0.80
N GLY A 65 -18.07 -2.97 0.79
CA GLY A 65 -16.82 -2.88 0.03
C GLY A 65 -15.93 -1.70 0.44
N LYS A 66 -16.15 -1.12 1.63
CA LYS A 66 -15.37 0.02 2.11
C LYS A 66 -14.17 -0.46 2.91
N PRO A 67 -12.99 0.18 2.75
CA PRO A 67 -11.82 -0.16 3.53
C PRO A 67 -12.00 0.22 5.00
N VAL A 68 -11.48 -0.63 5.90
CA VAL A 68 -11.39 -0.40 7.36
C VAL A 68 -10.09 0.30 7.76
N ALA A 69 -9.06 0.20 6.92
CA ALA A 69 -7.82 0.98 7.06
C ALA A 69 -7.18 1.24 5.69
N GLY A 70 -6.33 2.25 5.62
CA GLY A 70 -5.63 2.58 4.38
C GLY A 70 -4.41 3.44 4.63
N GLY A 71 -3.40 3.27 3.80
CA GLY A 71 -2.10 3.89 4.03
C GLY A 71 -1.15 3.73 2.86
N GLY A 72 0.11 4.04 3.11
CA GLY A 72 1.17 3.97 2.12
C GLY A 72 2.42 4.77 2.51
N ARG A 73 3.38 4.81 1.59
CA ARG A 73 4.65 5.54 1.73
C ARG A 73 4.54 6.99 1.24
N TYR A 74 5.06 7.94 2.01
CA TYR A 74 4.91 9.39 1.78
C TYR A 74 6.17 10.20 2.16
N ASP A 75 7.26 9.97 1.42
CA ASP A 75 8.61 10.46 1.78
C ASP A 75 8.78 11.98 1.70
N GLN A 76 7.90 12.67 0.96
CA GLN A 76 8.03 14.11 0.70
C GLN A 76 7.27 14.96 1.72
N VAL A 77 6.39 14.37 2.53
CA VAL A 77 5.51 15.12 3.44
C VAL A 77 6.31 15.89 4.47
N LEU A 78 7.28 15.26 5.14
CA LEU A 78 8.03 15.91 6.22
C LEU A 78 8.94 17.03 5.67
N GLY A 79 9.49 16.87 4.46
CA GLY A 79 10.23 17.94 3.78
C GLY A 79 9.34 19.16 3.50
N ARG A 80 8.11 18.94 3.03
CA ARG A 80 7.12 20.01 2.82
C ARG A 80 6.70 20.71 4.13
N LEU A 81 6.88 20.05 5.27
CA LEU A 81 6.59 20.58 6.60
C LEU A 81 7.82 21.21 7.30
N GLY A 82 8.95 21.32 6.61
CA GLY A 82 10.14 22.03 7.13
C GLY A 82 11.23 21.15 7.74
N ALA A 83 11.21 19.83 7.50
CA ALA A 83 12.33 18.98 7.90
C ALA A 83 13.63 19.39 7.18
N ALA A 84 14.73 19.48 7.94
CA ALA A 84 16.03 19.91 7.44
C ALA A 84 16.72 18.89 6.51
N ALA A 85 16.25 17.64 6.50
CA ALA A 85 16.75 16.56 5.65
C ALA A 85 15.57 15.69 5.17
N PRO A 86 15.73 14.92 4.08
CA PRO A 86 14.73 13.96 3.64
C PRO A 86 14.45 12.90 4.72
N ILE A 87 13.19 12.72 5.10
CA ILE A 87 12.75 11.72 6.07
C ILE A 87 11.75 10.79 5.37
N PRO A 88 12.15 9.56 5.00
CA PRO A 88 11.23 8.58 4.47
C PRO A 88 10.15 8.23 5.49
N ALA A 89 8.90 8.06 5.03
CA ALA A 89 7.78 7.86 5.94
C ALA A 89 6.75 6.89 5.37
N VAL A 90 6.14 6.13 6.27
CA VAL A 90 5.05 5.19 5.97
C VAL A 90 4.08 5.19 7.14
N GLY A 91 2.80 5.02 6.85
CA GLY A 91 1.76 5.01 7.88
C GLY A 91 0.39 4.69 7.30
N ALA A 92 -0.61 4.67 8.16
CA ALA A 92 -1.99 4.37 7.82
C ALA A 92 -2.96 5.11 8.73
N SER A 93 -4.18 5.30 8.23
CA SER A 93 -5.34 5.67 9.03
C SER A 93 -6.29 4.49 9.15
N ILE A 94 -6.94 4.37 10.30
CA ILE A 94 -7.91 3.32 10.61
C ILE A 94 -9.26 3.99 10.88
N TRP A 95 -10.32 3.48 10.26
CA TRP A 95 -11.69 3.92 10.53
C TRP A 95 -12.27 3.07 11.64
N LEU A 96 -12.29 3.59 12.87
CA LEU A 96 -12.70 2.85 14.06
C LEU A 96 -14.16 2.39 13.98
N GLU A 97 -15.05 3.23 13.45
CA GLU A 97 -16.46 2.90 13.27
C GLU A 97 -16.65 1.74 12.28
N ARG A 98 -15.76 1.63 11.29
CA ARG A 98 -15.81 0.51 10.33
C ARG A 98 -15.19 -0.76 10.89
N LEU A 99 -14.21 -0.62 11.78
CA LEU A 99 -13.52 -1.74 12.41
C LEU A 99 -14.34 -2.36 13.55
N ALA A 100 -15.07 -1.53 14.31
CA ALA A 100 -15.91 -1.99 15.42
C ALA A 100 -17.21 -2.68 14.96
N GLY A 101 -17.58 -2.53 13.67
CA GLY A 101 -18.87 -2.98 13.15
C GLY A 101 -20.03 -2.11 13.64
N ASP A 102 -21.27 -2.41 13.21
CA ASP A 102 -22.49 -1.70 13.61
C ASP A 102 -22.90 -1.94 15.09
N ALA A 103 -21.95 -2.29 15.96
CA ALA A 103 -22.16 -2.52 17.38
C ALA A 103 -22.04 -1.21 18.21
N ALA A 104 -22.68 -0.15 17.74
CA ALA A 104 -22.89 1.11 18.48
C ALA A 104 -24.38 1.38 18.66
#